data_AF-A0A2E7A0H4-F1
#
_entry.id   AF-A0A2E7A0H4-F1
#
_cell.length_a   1.000
_cell.length_b   1.000
_cell.length_c   1.000
_cell.angle_alpha   90.00
_cell.angle_beta   90.00
_cell.angle_gamma   90.00
#
_symmetry.space_group_name_H-M   'P 1'
#
loop_
_entity.id
_entity.type
_entity.pdbx_description
1 polymer ?
#
loop_
_entity_poly.entity_id
_entity_poly.type
_entity_poly.pdbx_seq_one_letter_code
_entity_poly.pdbx_strand_id
1 'polypeptide(L)'
;MKQRTSRKHAFTLVELLVVISIIAVLAGILLVALSGAAESANKSKTSATLQSFSAACDAFAMEHGEYPSIVPPRVLGDGTNLTSTQSALLHLMGGYRVRTSDDASDSSTYESYEEFKQNARKPVELSLADPASPGRQWEVIVDLTRISEGPVINGKPYPPYFSPKTNEMINRWSDTANPNGTDAAEQGFNALPDLQDSWGNPIVFIRQVRKSGPLVDEAGTSGSNEMGQFSPSGLGLYFKAKALGEDRQRQLQTTVPGSGAITGSRLAGQEGNGNDVEQRRWLTVLVAHPAFYDPPDGDPVAWQYGTARGSYMLLSAGPDGVFLSHQDGPLTPAGGYESGWDDISPDDIEKFDDVVIHGGS
;
A
#
# COMPACT_ATOMS: atom_id res chain seq x y z
N MET A 1 50.70 4.44 69.84
CA MET A 1 49.97 5.00 68.67
C MET A 1 48.67 4.23 68.50
N LYS A 2 47.51 4.88 68.64
CA LYS A 2 46.18 4.23 68.68
C LYS A 2 45.62 4.20 67.25
N GLN A 3 45.69 3.04 66.57
CA GLN A 3 45.16 2.90 65.21
C GLN A 3 43.62 2.95 65.26
N ARG A 4 43.04 3.98 64.62
CA ARG A 4 41.61 4.07 64.36
C ARG A 4 41.26 3.08 63.26
N THR A 5 40.60 1.98 63.60
CA THR A 5 39.99 1.08 62.63
C THR A 5 38.82 1.80 61.96
N SER A 6 39.00 2.20 60.70
CA SER A 6 37.91 2.72 59.86
C SER A 6 36.88 1.61 59.68
N ARG A 7 35.69 1.75 60.28
CA ARG A 7 34.56 0.86 60.02
C ARG A 7 34.10 1.09 58.58
N LYS A 8 34.45 0.18 57.67
CA LYS A 8 33.87 0.13 56.34
C LYS A 8 32.35 -0.02 56.49
N HIS A 9 31.60 0.97 56.04
CA HIS A 9 30.14 0.90 56.01
C HIS A 9 29.76 -0.12 54.93
N ALA A 10 29.15 -1.22 55.34
CA ALA A 10 28.57 -2.21 54.43
C ALA A 10 27.15 -1.77 54.08
N PHE A 11 26.79 -1.87 52.80
CA PHE A 11 25.43 -1.59 52.33
C PHE A 11 24.43 -2.53 53.00
N THR A 12 23.31 -1.97 53.43
CA THR A 12 22.17 -2.73 53.93
C THR A 12 21.34 -3.27 52.77
N LEU A 13 20.66 -4.40 53.00
CA LEU A 13 19.72 -4.98 52.03
C LEU A 13 18.61 -3.96 51.66
N VAL A 14 18.18 -3.15 52.63
CA VAL A 14 17.17 -2.11 52.44
C VAL A 14 17.66 -1.03 51.47
N GLU A 15 18.90 -0.55 51.61
CA GLU A 15 19.47 0.45 50.68
C GLU A 15 19.56 -0.09 49.25
N LEU A 16 19.94 -1.36 49.07
CA LEU A 16 19.95 -2.00 47.76
C LEU A 16 18.52 -2.10 47.18
N LEU A 17 17.53 -2.45 48.02
CA LEU A 17 16.14 -2.63 47.60
C LEU A 17 15.49 -1.31 47.17
N VAL A 18 15.80 -0.20 47.85
CA VAL A 18 15.33 1.14 47.45
C VAL A 18 15.96 1.58 46.12
N VAL A 19 17.24 1.27 45.88
CA VAL A 19 17.90 1.64 44.62
C VAL A 19 17.28 0.89 43.44
N ILE A 20 17.09 -0.43 43.56
CA ILE A 20 16.47 -1.20 42.48
C ILE A 20 15.00 -0.79 42.26
N SER A 21 14.27 -0.40 43.31
CA SER A 21 12.88 0.06 43.15
C SER A 21 12.82 1.41 42.42
N ILE A 22 13.74 2.33 42.72
CA ILE A 22 13.86 3.59 41.97
C ILE A 22 14.23 3.32 40.51
N ILE A 23 15.21 2.45 40.24
CA ILE A 23 15.60 2.07 38.87
C ILE A 23 14.41 1.45 38.12
N ALA A 24 13.65 0.55 38.77
CA ALA A 24 12.49 -0.08 38.16
C ALA A 24 11.40 0.94 37.80
N VAL A 25 11.13 1.92 38.68
CA VAL A 25 10.16 3.00 38.41
C VAL A 25 10.64 3.89 37.27
N LEU A 26 11.92 4.32 37.30
CA LEU A 26 12.49 5.16 36.24
C LEU A 26 12.51 4.44 34.89
N ALA A 27 12.90 3.16 34.86
CA ALA A 27 12.88 2.34 33.66
C ALA A 27 11.45 2.16 33.13
N GLY A 28 10.46 1.95 34.01
CA GLY A 28 9.05 1.84 33.61
C GLY A 28 8.52 3.10 32.91
N ILE A 29 8.81 4.29 33.46
CA ILE A 29 8.43 5.57 32.83
C ILE A 29 9.15 5.75 31.48
N LEU A 30 10.44 5.41 31.42
CA LEU A 30 11.24 5.54 30.20
C LEU A 30 10.71 4.66 29.06
N LEU A 31 10.28 3.43 29.35
CA LEU A 31 9.74 2.51 28.35
C LEU A 31 8.46 3.04 27.69
N VAL A 32 7.53 3.60 28.48
CA VAL A 32 6.28 4.17 27.95
C VAL A 32 6.55 5.43 27.11
N ALA A 33 7.50 6.28 27.52
CA ALA A 33 7.88 7.45 26.73
C ALA A 33 8.57 7.06 25.40
N LEU A 34 9.36 5.99 25.40
CA LEU A 34 10.09 5.53 24.22
C LEU A 34 9.16 4.97 23.14
N SER A 35 8.08 4.28 23.50
CA SER A 35 7.15 3.73 22.51
C SER A 35 6.44 4.82 21.70
N GLY A 36 5.97 5.88 22.36
CA GLY A 36 5.35 7.02 21.67
C GLY A 36 6.33 7.80 20.77
N ALA A 37 7.58 7.96 21.23
CA ALA A 37 8.62 8.60 20.42
C ALA A 37 9.00 7.75 19.18
N ALA A 38 9.06 6.42 19.33
CA ALA A 38 9.34 5.51 18.23
C ALA A 38 8.22 5.52 17.17
N GLU A 39 6.95 5.51 17.60
CA GLU A 39 5.81 5.58 16.69
C GLU A 39 5.79 6.89 15.91
N SER A 40 6.02 8.02 16.58
CA SER A 40 6.11 9.34 15.93
C SER A 40 7.27 9.40 14.92
N ALA A 41 8.43 8.83 15.26
CA ALA A 41 9.57 8.74 14.35
C ALA A 41 9.25 7.87 13.12
N ASN A 42 8.56 6.74 13.31
CA ASN A 42 8.11 5.87 12.23
C ASN A 42 7.10 6.59 11.32
N LYS A 43 6.09 7.25 11.88
CA LYS A 43 5.12 8.08 11.12
C LYS A 43 5.83 9.16 10.29
N SER A 44 6.80 9.86 10.88
CA SER A 44 7.58 10.89 10.17
C SER A 44 8.43 10.32 9.05
N LYS A 45 9.10 9.18 9.28
CA LYS A 45 9.92 8.51 8.26
C LYS A 45 9.04 7.98 7.12
N THR A 46 7.91 7.33 7.43
CA THR A 46 6.94 6.86 6.43
C THR A 46 6.44 8.04 5.60
N SER A 47 6.03 9.14 6.24
CA SER A 47 5.58 10.36 5.54
C SER A 47 6.65 10.91 4.59
N ALA A 48 7.93 10.90 5.00
CA ALA A 48 9.03 11.34 4.14
C ALA A 48 9.22 10.42 2.92
N THR A 49 9.09 9.09 3.09
CA THR A 49 9.11 8.13 1.98
C THR A 49 7.95 8.37 1.01
N LEU A 50 6.73 8.55 1.54
CA LEU A 50 5.54 8.83 0.74
C LEU A 50 5.67 10.15 -0.02
N GLN A 51 6.18 11.22 0.61
CA GLN A 51 6.44 12.50 -0.04
C GLN A 51 7.51 12.39 -1.14
N SER A 52 8.57 11.61 -0.91
CA SER A 52 9.59 11.39 -1.94
C SER A 52 9.03 10.63 -3.14
N PHE A 53 8.14 9.66 -2.92
CA PHE A 53 7.50 8.93 -4.00
C PHE A 53 6.47 9.79 -4.73
N SER A 54 5.67 10.57 -4.00
CA SER A 54 4.75 11.58 -4.54
C SER A 54 5.48 12.60 -5.43
N ALA A 55 6.59 13.17 -4.98
CA ALA A 55 7.39 14.08 -5.79
C ALA A 55 7.92 13.44 -7.09
N ALA A 56 8.26 12.15 -7.07
CA ALA A 56 8.66 11.41 -8.26
C ALA A 56 7.48 11.19 -9.23
N CYS A 57 6.29 10.88 -8.70
CA CYS A 57 5.05 10.78 -9.48
C CYS A 57 4.70 12.12 -10.15
N ASP A 58 4.82 13.23 -9.43
CA ASP A 58 4.54 14.57 -9.97
C ASP A 58 5.56 14.95 -11.05
N ALA A 59 6.86 14.74 -10.80
CA ALA A 59 7.91 15.00 -11.78
C ALA A 59 7.71 14.18 -13.07
N PHE A 60 7.33 12.91 -12.93
CA PHE A 60 7.00 12.06 -14.06
C PHE A 60 5.78 12.59 -14.83
N ALA A 61 4.70 12.94 -14.14
CA ALA A 61 3.49 13.46 -14.78
C ALA A 61 3.70 14.82 -15.45
N MET A 62 4.56 15.67 -14.90
CA MET A 62 4.95 16.94 -15.54
C MET A 62 5.66 16.72 -16.88
N GLU A 63 6.47 15.66 -17.01
CA GLU A 63 7.23 15.38 -18.22
C GLU A 63 6.44 14.56 -19.25
N HIS A 64 5.61 13.61 -18.82
CA HIS A 64 4.92 12.67 -19.70
C HIS A 64 3.40 12.89 -19.81
N GLY A 65 2.83 13.76 -18.98
CA GLY A 65 1.40 14.10 -19.01
C GLY A 65 0.48 13.08 -18.33
N GLU A 66 1.03 12.01 -17.76
CA GLU A 66 0.29 10.97 -17.05
C GLU A 66 1.07 10.47 -15.82
N TYR A 67 0.35 9.96 -14.81
CA TYR A 67 0.99 9.37 -13.63
C TYR A 67 1.58 7.99 -13.94
N PRO A 68 2.68 7.62 -13.27
CA PRO A 68 3.47 6.43 -13.59
C PRO A 68 2.65 5.15 -13.47
N SER A 69 2.63 4.38 -14.55
CA SER A 69 2.18 2.98 -14.59
C SER A 69 2.63 2.33 -15.89
N ILE A 70 3.14 1.10 -15.85
CA ILE A 70 3.65 0.42 -17.06
C ILE A 70 2.57 -0.29 -17.87
N VAL A 71 1.39 -0.47 -17.28
CA VAL A 71 0.22 -1.12 -17.91
C VAL A 71 -1.06 -0.38 -17.52
N PRO A 72 -2.14 -0.44 -18.32
CA PRO A 72 -3.41 0.15 -17.94
C PRO A 72 -3.98 -0.49 -16.66
N PRO A 73 -4.60 0.28 -15.74
CA PRO A 73 -5.11 -0.28 -14.47
C PRO A 73 -6.10 -1.42 -14.64
N ARG A 74 -6.91 -1.43 -15.70
CA ARG A 74 -7.81 -2.57 -16.01
C ARG A 74 -7.09 -3.92 -16.10
N VAL A 75 -5.79 -3.92 -16.47
CA VAL A 75 -4.97 -5.13 -16.61
C VAL A 75 -4.44 -5.59 -15.25
N LEU A 76 -4.37 -4.69 -14.27
CA LEU A 76 -4.00 -4.98 -12.89
C LEU A 76 -5.20 -5.63 -12.18
N GLY A 77 -5.49 -6.90 -12.42
CA GLY A 77 -6.59 -7.61 -11.73
C GLY A 77 -6.28 -7.97 -10.27
N ASP A 78 -7.30 -8.33 -9.50
CA ASP A 78 -7.22 -8.67 -8.06
C ASP A 78 -6.45 -9.96 -7.70
N GLY A 79 -5.97 -10.70 -8.70
CA GLY A 79 -5.11 -11.87 -8.54
C GLY A 79 -3.86 -11.82 -9.41
N THR A 80 -3.50 -10.61 -9.88
CA THR A 80 -2.35 -10.44 -10.76
C THR A 80 -1.04 -10.36 -9.99
N ASN A 81 0.04 -10.84 -10.60
CA ASN A 81 1.40 -10.82 -10.06
C ASN A 81 2.06 -9.43 -10.16
N LEU A 82 1.28 -8.35 -10.33
CA LEU A 82 1.75 -6.98 -10.43
C LEU A 82 0.75 -6.04 -9.75
N THR A 83 1.17 -5.35 -8.70
CA THR A 83 0.33 -4.35 -8.03
C THR A 83 0.40 -3.00 -8.75
N SER A 84 -0.53 -2.10 -8.39
CA SER A 84 -0.50 -0.71 -8.85
C SER A 84 0.77 0.03 -8.41
N THR A 85 1.23 -0.18 -7.18
CA THR A 85 2.49 0.40 -6.67
C THR A 85 3.70 -0.13 -7.43
N GLN A 86 3.79 -1.44 -7.64
CA GLN A 86 4.90 -2.02 -8.39
C GLN A 86 4.93 -1.57 -9.84
N SER A 87 3.76 -1.46 -10.48
CA SER A 87 3.63 -0.91 -11.82
C SER A 87 4.16 0.53 -11.90
N ALA A 88 3.86 1.36 -10.89
CA ALA A 88 4.39 2.71 -10.80
C ALA A 88 5.90 2.75 -10.51
N LEU A 89 6.38 1.93 -9.57
CA LEU A 89 7.81 1.81 -9.24
C LEU A 89 8.63 1.42 -10.46
N LEU A 90 8.20 0.42 -11.22
CA LEU A 90 8.88 0.02 -12.46
C LEU A 90 8.92 1.18 -13.47
N HIS A 91 7.82 1.91 -13.62
CA HIS A 91 7.79 3.06 -14.53
C HIS A 91 8.72 4.20 -14.08
N LEU A 92 8.90 4.40 -12.78
CA LEU A 92 9.76 5.47 -12.25
C LEU A 92 11.23 5.08 -12.21
N MET A 93 11.52 3.81 -11.92
CA MET A 93 12.87 3.32 -11.63
C MET A 93 13.53 2.64 -12.84
N GLY A 94 12.74 2.11 -13.77
CA GLY A 94 13.20 1.41 -14.97
C GLY A 94 13.41 -0.09 -14.80
N GLY A 95 14.24 -0.66 -15.68
CA GLY A 95 14.56 -2.09 -15.66
C GLY A 95 13.45 -3.01 -16.18
N TYR A 96 12.52 -2.50 -16.98
CA TYR A 96 11.41 -3.28 -17.55
C TYR A 96 11.25 -3.09 -19.07
N ARG A 97 10.57 -4.03 -19.72
CA ARG A 97 9.95 -3.89 -21.05
C ARG A 97 8.55 -4.48 -21.04
N VAL A 98 7.66 -3.88 -21.82
CA VAL A 98 6.27 -4.29 -21.98
C VAL A 98 5.99 -4.49 -23.46
N ARG A 99 5.26 -5.55 -23.79
CA ARG A 99 4.63 -5.75 -25.10
C ARG A 99 3.26 -6.36 -24.93
N THR A 100 2.46 -6.38 -25.99
CA THR A 100 1.25 -7.20 -26.03
C THR A 100 1.47 -8.46 -26.89
N SER A 101 0.69 -9.50 -26.64
CA SER A 101 0.79 -10.77 -27.35
C SER A 101 0.44 -10.69 -28.84
N ASP A 102 -0.23 -9.61 -29.24
CA ASP A 102 -0.60 -9.31 -30.62
C ASP A 102 0.33 -8.30 -31.32
N ASP A 103 1.40 -7.85 -30.66
CA ASP A 103 2.44 -7.04 -31.29
C ASP A 103 3.11 -7.84 -32.43
N ALA A 104 3.23 -7.20 -33.59
CA ALA A 104 3.87 -7.81 -34.75
C ALA A 104 5.37 -8.07 -34.48
N SER A 105 5.88 -9.20 -34.99
CA SER A 105 7.27 -9.63 -34.74
C SER A 105 8.33 -8.68 -35.31
N ASP A 106 7.96 -7.83 -36.26
CA ASP A 106 8.78 -6.80 -36.89
C ASP A 106 8.57 -5.40 -36.28
N SER A 107 7.77 -5.29 -35.22
CA SER A 107 7.60 -4.03 -34.49
C SER A 107 8.82 -3.73 -33.61
N SER A 108 9.17 -2.45 -33.47
CA SER A 108 10.26 -2.01 -32.59
C SER A 108 10.03 -2.41 -31.12
N THR A 109 8.76 -2.51 -30.70
CA THR A 109 8.39 -2.97 -29.35
C THR A 109 8.75 -4.43 -29.15
N TYR A 110 8.42 -5.29 -30.13
CA TYR A 110 8.75 -6.71 -30.08
C TYR A 110 10.26 -6.94 -30.06
N GLU A 111 11.00 -6.30 -30.98
CA GLU A 111 12.46 -6.41 -31.04
C GLU A 111 13.13 -5.95 -29.75
N SER A 112 12.73 -4.78 -29.20
CA SER A 112 13.29 -4.29 -27.95
C SER A 112 12.95 -5.19 -26.76
N TYR A 113 11.76 -5.78 -26.73
CA TYR A 113 11.36 -6.70 -25.67
C TYR A 113 12.21 -7.99 -25.70
N GLU A 114 12.35 -8.62 -26.87
CA GLU A 114 13.09 -9.87 -27.01
C GLU A 114 14.60 -9.65 -26.79
N GLU A 115 15.17 -8.54 -27.26
CA GLU A 115 16.56 -8.18 -26.95
C GLU A 115 16.78 -7.98 -25.45
N PHE A 116 15.87 -7.26 -24.78
CA PHE A 116 15.94 -7.07 -23.33
C PHE A 116 15.87 -8.41 -22.61
N LYS A 117 14.96 -9.30 -23.04
CA LYS A 117 14.78 -10.64 -22.47
C LYS A 117 16.01 -11.51 -22.60
N GLN A 118 16.65 -11.53 -23.77
CA GLN A 118 17.87 -12.32 -24.00
C GLN A 118 19.05 -11.85 -23.14
N ASN A 119 19.10 -10.55 -22.81
CA ASN A 119 20.19 -9.95 -22.06
C ASN A 119 19.91 -9.82 -20.55
N ALA A 120 18.73 -10.23 -20.08
CA ALA A 120 18.34 -10.08 -18.67
C ALA A 120 19.15 -11.01 -17.76
N ARG A 121 19.69 -10.47 -16.66
CA ARG A 121 20.51 -11.24 -15.70
C ARG A 121 19.66 -11.91 -14.62
N LYS A 122 18.65 -11.21 -14.12
CA LYS A 122 17.70 -11.73 -13.14
C LYS A 122 16.27 -11.43 -13.59
N PRO A 123 15.78 -12.13 -14.65
CA PRO A 123 14.49 -11.85 -15.24
C PRO A 123 13.34 -12.28 -14.32
N VAL A 124 12.31 -11.44 -14.27
CA VAL A 124 10.97 -11.75 -13.79
C VAL A 124 10.02 -11.52 -14.96
N GLU A 125 9.34 -12.57 -15.40
CA GLU A 125 8.39 -12.52 -16.51
C GLU A 125 6.96 -12.62 -15.98
N LEU A 126 6.11 -11.71 -16.43
CA LEU A 126 4.70 -11.63 -16.06
C LEU A 126 3.85 -11.59 -17.33
N SER A 127 2.76 -12.35 -17.32
CA SER A 127 1.72 -12.31 -18.36
C SER A 127 0.40 -11.94 -17.71
N LEU A 128 -0.20 -10.85 -18.17
CA LEU A 128 -1.43 -10.29 -17.62
C LEU A 128 -2.52 -10.25 -18.69
N ALA A 129 -3.67 -10.86 -18.44
CA ALA A 129 -4.76 -10.86 -19.40
C ALA A 129 -5.40 -9.47 -19.51
N ASP A 130 -5.70 -9.00 -20.73
CA ASP A 130 -6.46 -7.76 -20.93
C ASP A 130 -7.96 -8.05 -20.89
N PRO A 131 -8.70 -7.60 -19.85
CA PRO A 131 -10.15 -7.84 -19.79
C PRO A 131 -10.92 -7.11 -20.89
N ALA A 132 -10.36 -6.05 -21.49
CA ALA A 132 -11.00 -5.34 -22.59
C ALA A 132 -10.78 -6.02 -23.96
N SER A 133 -9.91 -7.03 -24.04
CA SER A 133 -9.59 -7.72 -25.30
C SER A 133 -9.29 -9.20 -25.02
N PRO A 134 -10.33 -10.05 -24.95
CA PRO A 134 -10.18 -11.46 -24.64
C PRO A 134 -9.14 -12.14 -25.56
N GLY A 135 -8.14 -12.77 -24.96
CA GLY A 135 -7.04 -13.42 -25.68
C GLY A 135 -5.77 -12.56 -25.85
N ARG A 136 -5.85 -11.23 -25.67
CA ARG A 136 -4.65 -10.38 -25.59
C ARG A 136 -4.02 -10.50 -24.20
N GLN A 137 -2.71 -10.71 -24.17
CA GLN A 137 -1.90 -10.65 -22.95
C GLN A 137 -0.97 -9.44 -23.00
N TRP A 138 -0.79 -8.80 -21.86
CA TRP A 138 0.30 -7.87 -21.60
C TRP A 138 1.46 -8.66 -21.03
N GLU A 139 2.56 -8.71 -21.76
CA GLU A 139 3.77 -9.41 -21.39
C GLU A 139 4.77 -8.40 -20.86
N VAL A 140 5.14 -8.56 -19.60
CA VAL A 140 6.08 -7.69 -18.91
C VAL A 140 7.31 -8.52 -18.55
N ILE A 141 8.49 -7.99 -18.89
CA ILE A 141 9.74 -8.54 -18.39
C ILE A 141 10.46 -7.48 -17.58
N VAL A 142 10.95 -7.87 -16.41
CA VAL A 142 11.70 -7.03 -15.49
C VAL A 142 13.05 -7.67 -15.24
N ASP A 143 14.13 -6.92 -15.34
CA ASP A 143 15.44 -7.34 -14.84
C ASP A 143 15.73 -6.62 -13.52
N LEU A 144 15.68 -7.37 -12.42
CA LEU A 144 15.90 -6.84 -11.08
C LEU A 144 17.31 -6.25 -10.88
N THR A 145 18.27 -6.53 -11.78
CA THR A 145 19.60 -5.90 -11.72
C THR A 145 19.65 -4.51 -12.35
N ARG A 146 18.58 -4.11 -13.07
CA ARG A 146 18.51 -2.90 -13.89
C ARG A 146 17.43 -1.92 -13.45
N ILE A 147 16.72 -2.20 -12.35
CA ILE A 147 15.65 -1.36 -11.75
C ILE A 147 16.15 -0.03 -11.17
N SER A 148 17.30 0.48 -11.59
CA SER A 148 17.81 1.81 -11.21
C SER A 148 18.51 2.50 -12.37
N GLU A 149 18.46 1.90 -13.56
CA GLU A 149 18.98 2.52 -14.79
C GLU A 149 18.05 3.62 -15.33
N GLY A 150 16.83 3.71 -14.79
CA GLY A 150 15.78 4.61 -15.25
C GLY A 150 14.94 4.01 -16.39
N PRO A 151 13.74 4.56 -16.61
CA PRO A 151 12.80 4.01 -17.58
C PRO A 151 13.20 4.37 -19.02
N VAL A 152 12.76 3.53 -19.95
CA VAL A 152 12.81 3.82 -21.38
C VAL A 152 11.39 4.06 -21.86
N ILE A 153 11.11 5.30 -22.24
CA ILE A 153 9.76 5.75 -22.60
C ILE A 153 9.81 6.20 -24.05
N ASN A 154 8.96 5.62 -24.89
CA ASN A 154 8.94 5.87 -26.34
C ASN A 154 10.33 5.72 -27.00
N GLY A 155 11.09 4.71 -26.57
CA GLY A 155 12.44 4.42 -27.07
C GLY A 155 13.55 5.35 -26.54
N LYS A 156 13.23 6.37 -25.74
CA LYS A 156 14.21 7.29 -25.15
C LYS A 156 14.50 6.90 -23.69
N PRO A 157 15.78 6.74 -23.30
CA PRO A 157 16.14 6.52 -21.90
C PRO A 157 16.04 7.81 -21.08
N TYR A 158 15.57 7.67 -19.84
CA TYR A 158 15.48 8.74 -18.85
C TYR A 158 16.23 8.33 -17.57
N PRO A 159 16.78 9.28 -16.81
CA PRO A 159 17.27 8.97 -15.47
C PRO A 159 16.10 8.47 -14.59
N PRO A 160 16.38 7.65 -13.56
CA PRO A 160 15.34 7.21 -12.64
C PRO A 160 14.71 8.41 -11.92
N TYR A 161 13.39 8.50 -11.95
CA TYR A 161 12.61 9.52 -11.22
C TYR A 161 12.57 9.22 -9.73
N PHE A 162 12.68 7.95 -9.37
CA PHE A 162 12.63 7.48 -8.00
C PHE A 162 13.77 6.48 -7.76
N SER A 163 14.38 6.53 -6.59
CA SER A 163 15.48 5.64 -6.19
C SER A 163 15.40 5.40 -4.69
N PRO A 164 14.51 4.49 -4.25
CA PRO A 164 14.32 4.21 -2.83
C PRO A 164 15.58 3.60 -2.25
N LYS A 165 15.81 3.81 -0.95
CA LYS A 165 16.92 3.13 -0.27
C LYS A 165 16.62 1.64 -0.15
N THR A 166 17.66 0.83 0.00
CA THR A 166 17.52 -0.63 0.14
C THR A 166 16.61 -1.04 1.31
N ASN A 167 16.55 -0.25 2.37
CA ASN A 167 15.69 -0.50 3.55
C ASN A 167 14.28 0.09 3.43
N GLU A 168 13.99 0.80 2.35
CA GLU A 168 12.64 1.29 2.00
C GLU A 168 12.00 0.36 0.97
N MET A 169 12.75 -0.60 0.41
CA MET A 169 12.22 -1.64 -0.45
C MET A 169 12.04 -2.94 0.31
N ILE A 170 10.89 -3.56 0.12
CA ILE A 170 10.66 -4.92 0.56
C ILE A 170 10.96 -5.87 -0.61
N ASN A 171 11.97 -6.71 -0.43
CA ASN A 171 12.28 -7.83 -1.35
C ASN A 171 12.21 -9.18 -0.63
N ARG A 172 11.46 -9.21 0.47
CA ARG A 172 11.46 -10.30 1.41
C ARG A 172 10.05 -10.53 1.83
N TRP A 173 9.42 -11.49 1.19
CA TRP A 173 8.44 -12.34 1.84
C TRP A 173 8.16 -13.55 0.97
N SER A 174 8.82 -14.67 1.27
CA SER A 174 8.35 -16.02 0.96
C SER A 174 9.51 -17.03 1.06
N ASP A 175 9.37 -18.04 1.93
CA ASP A 175 10.08 -19.34 1.86
C ASP A 175 9.42 -20.28 0.83
N THR A 176 8.44 -19.78 0.05
CA THR A 176 7.72 -20.53 -0.97
C THR A 176 8.58 -20.60 -2.23
N ALA A 177 8.67 -21.81 -2.79
CA ALA A 177 9.45 -22.07 -3.99
C ALA A 177 8.96 -21.31 -5.24
N ASN A 178 7.72 -20.81 -5.24
CA ASN A 178 7.15 -19.99 -6.31
C ASN A 178 6.39 -18.77 -5.73
N PRO A 179 6.97 -17.55 -5.81
CA PRO A 179 6.34 -16.35 -5.28
C PRO A 179 5.09 -15.91 -6.06
N ASN A 180 4.86 -16.45 -7.26
CA ASN A 180 3.68 -16.14 -8.09
C ASN A 180 2.59 -17.23 -8.00
N GLY A 181 2.72 -18.18 -7.06
CA GLY A 181 1.71 -19.21 -6.81
C GLY A 181 0.56 -18.71 -5.94
N THR A 182 -0.56 -19.43 -5.95
CA THR A 182 -1.77 -19.08 -5.17
C THR A 182 -1.44 -18.88 -3.68
N ASP A 183 -0.65 -19.75 -3.07
CA ASP A 183 -0.29 -19.65 -1.64
C ASP A 183 0.52 -18.39 -1.31
N ALA A 184 1.35 -17.94 -2.26
CA ALA A 184 2.15 -16.72 -2.10
C ALA A 184 1.28 -15.48 -2.29
N ALA A 185 0.40 -15.49 -3.30
CA ALA A 185 -0.57 -14.42 -3.53
C ALA A 185 -1.54 -14.26 -2.35
N GLU A 186 -2.03 -15.37 -1.75
CA GLU A 186 -2.84 -15.34 -0.53
C GLU A 186 -2.09 -14.77 0.68
N GLN A 187 -0.77 -14.78 0.67
CA GLN A 187 0.05 -14.14 1.70
C GLN A 187 0.44 -12.70 1.34
N GLY A 188 0.06 -12.21 0.15
CA GLY A 188 0.39 -10.86 -0.33
C GLY A 188 1.79 -10.76 -0.93
N PHE A 189 2.34 -11.87 -1.43
CA PHE A 189 3.70 -11.94 -1.95
C PHE A 189 3.70 -12.14 -3.47
N ASN A 190 4.70 -11.55 -4.13
CA ASN A 190 5.00 -11.80 -5.54
C ASN A 190 6.50 -11.66 -5.83
N ALA A 191 6.89 -11.89 -7.10
CA ALA A 191 8.29 -11.89 -7.51
C ALA A 191 8.95 -10.51 -7.58
N LEU A 192 8.18 -9.42 -7.48
CA LEU A 192 8.67 -8.05 -7.62
C LEU A 192 8.83 -7.39 -6.24
N PRO A 193 9.87 -6.58 -6.04
CA PRO A 193 10.00 -5.81 -4.80
C PRO A 193 8.94 -4.71 -4.76
N ASP A 194 8.57 -4.30 -3.55
CA ASP A 194 7.62 -3.21 -3.32
C ASP A 194 8.22 -2.14 -2.40
N LEU A 195 7.55 -1.00 -2.26
CA LEU A 195 7.90 0.03 -1.30
C LEU A 195 7.28 -0.32 0.05
N GLN A 196 8.08 -0.24 1.13
CA GLN A 196 7.61 -0.46 2.49
C GLN A 196 7.65 0.80 3.34
N ASP A 197 6.74 0.87 4.29
CA ASP A 197 6.75 1.86 5.35
C ASP A 197 7.74 1.50 6.47
N SER A 198 7.73 2.29 7.54
CA SER A 198 8.64 2.13 8.68
C SER A 198 8.31 0.94 9.58
N TRP A 199 7.11 0.35 9.45
CA TRP A 199 6.69 -0.87 10.15
C TRP A 199 6.83 -2.11 9.27
N GLY A 200 7.35 -1.95 8.06
CA GLY A 200 7.55 -3.04 7.12
C GLY A 200 6.27 -3.45 6.40
N ASN A 201 5.22 -2.63 6.38
CA ASN A 201 4.04 -2.89 5.55
C ASN A 201 4.21 -2.28 4.16
N PRO A 202 3.66 -2.89 3.10
CA PRO A 202 3.76 -2.32 1.76
C PRO A 202 2.93 -1.04 1.66
N ILE A 203 3.35 -0.15 0.74
CA ILE A 203 2.65 1.09 0.46
C ILE A 203 1.73 0.90 -0.75
N VAL A 204 0.47 1.30 -0.61
CA VAL A 204 -0.52 1.29 -1.68
C VAL A 204 -0.44 2.59 -2.46
N PHE A 205 -0.35 2.50 -3.78
CA PHE A 205 -0.48 3.63 -4.72
C PHE A 205 -1.69 3.43 -5.63
N ILE A 206 -2.54 4.44 -5.74
CA ILE A 206 -3.67 4.45 -6.67
C ILE A 206 -3.64 5.77 -7.41
N ARG A 207 -3.72 5.70 -8.74
CA ARG A 207 -3.77 6.88 -9.60
C ARG A 207 -5.13 7.05 -10.25
N GLN A 208 -5.44 8.30 -10.56
CA GLN A 208 -6.58 8.68 -11.35
C GLN A 208 -6.36 8.23 -12.80
N VAL A 209 -7.35 7.54 -13.36
CA VAL A 209 -7.34 7.03 -14.74
C VAL A 209 -8.09 7.93 -15.71
N ARG A 210 -8.97 8.79 -15.19
CA ARG A 210 -9.76 9.76 -15.96
C ARG A 210 -10.09 10.99 -15.13
N LYS A 211 -10.31 12.12 -15.80
CA LYS A 211 -10.55 13.42 -15.16
C LYS A 211 -11.97 13.64 -14.64
N SER A 212 -12.95 12.80 -15.02
CA SER A 212 -14.37 13.05 -14.75
C SER A 212 -15.22 11.78 -14.69
N GLY A 213 -16.32 11.81 -13.95
CA GLY A 213 -17.28 10.72 -13.72
C GLY A 213 -17.29 10.29 -12.25
N PRO A 214 -17.95 9.18 -11.85
CA PRO A 214 -17.84 8.67 -10.49
C PRO A 214 -16.38 8.49 -10.05
N LEU A 215 -16.08 8.83 -8.80
CA LEU A 215 -14.77 8.73 -8.15
C LEU A 215 -14.26 7.29 -8.18
N VAL A 216 -15.09 6.35 -7.77
CA VAL A 216 -14.86 4.90 -7.88
C VAL A 216 -16.10 4.28 -8.53
N ASP A 217 -15.92 3.30 -9.39
CA ASP A 217 -17.00 2.52 -10.01
C ASP A 217 -17.80 1.71 -8.98
N GLU A 218 -19.06 1.42 -9.29
CA GLU A 218 -19.91 0.55 -8.47
C GLU A 218 -19.44 -0.91 -8.53
N ALA A 219 -19.67 -1.64 -7.44
CA ALA A 219 -19.44 -3.07 -7.40
C ALA A 219 -20.50 -3.84 -8.19
N GLY A 220 -20.09 -4.85 -8.96
CA GLY A 220 -21.00 -5.80 -9.60
C GLY A 220 -21.54 -5.38 -10.98
N THR A 221 -21.28 -4.16 -11.46
CA THR A 221 -21.53 -3.77 -12.86
C THR A 221 -20.46 -4.35 -13.78
N SER A 222 -20.58 -5.66 -14.04
CA SER A 222 -19.76 -6.37 -15.02
C SER A 222 -20.11 -5.89 -16.43
N GLY A 223 -19.37 -4.93 -16.97
CA GLY A 223 -19.50 -4.53 -18.36
C GLY A 223 -18.77 -3.23 -18.71
N SER A 224 -17.54 -3.36 -19.23
CA SER A 224 -16.76 -2.48 -20.15
C SER A 224 -16.78 -0.94 -20.08
N ASN A 225 -17.66 -0.25 -19.32
CA ASN A 225 -17.93 1.18 -19.49
C ASN A 225 -18.02 2.00 -18.19
N GLU A 226 -17.99 1.37 -17.01
CA GLU A 226 -17.95 2.08 -15.73
C GLU A 226 -16.52 2.06 -15.18
N MET A 227 -15.68 2.94 -15.73
CA MET A 227 -14.31 3.13 -15.23
C MET A 227 -14.36 4.27 -14.22
N GLY A 228 -14.33 4.06 -12.90
CA GLY A 228 -14.21 5.14 -11.93
C GLY A 228 -13.03 6.08 -12.24
N GLN A 229 -13.01 7.28 -11.65
CA GLN A 229 -11.81 8.12 -11.70
C GLN A 229 -10.60 7.38 -11.11
N PHE A 230 -10.84 6.56 -10.08
CA PHE A 230 -9.92 5.62 -9.47
C PHE A 230 -10.46 4.20 -9.63
N SER A 231 -9.56 3.23 -9.62
CA SER A 231 -9.89 1.81 -9.74
C SER A 231 -9.18 1.02 -8.65
N PRO A 232 -9.83 0.03 -8.00
CA PRO A 232 -9.18 -0.84 -7.03
C PRO A 232 -8.37 -1.96 -7.69
N SER A 233 -8.38 -2.02 -9.02
CA SER A 233 -7.54 -2.91 -9.79
C SER A 233 -6.07 -2.77 -9.39
N GLY A 234 -5.43 -3.88 -9.04
CA GLY A 234 -4.03 -3.95 -8.64
C GLY A 234 -3.80 -3.92 -7.13
N LEU A 235 -4.87 -3.95 -6.34
CA LEU A 235 -4.82 -3.90 -4.88
C LEU A 235 -5.06 -5.25 -4.20
N GLY A 236 -5.44 -6.27 -4.97
CA GLY A 236 -5.79 -7.59 -4.42
C GLY A 236 -4.67 -8.24 -3.60
N LEU A 237 -3.40 -8.10 -4.02
CA LEU A 237 -2.26 -8.63 -3.24
C LEU A 237 -2.08 -7.96 -1.88
N TYR A 238 -2.58 -6.73 -1.72
CA TYR A 238 -2.58 -6.07 -0.42
C TYR A 238 -3.80 -6.51 0.37
N PHE A 239 -5.00 -6.15 -0.10
CA PHE A 239 -6.21 -6.26 0.72
C PHE A 239 -6.73 -7.69 0.86
N LYS A 240 -6.33 -8.63 0.00
CA LYS A 240 -6.74 -10.05 0.13
C LYS A 240 -5.67 -10.91 0.81
N ALA A 241 -4.59 -10.32 1.29
CA ALA A 241 -3.53 -11.04 1.99
C ALA A 241 -3.98 -11.53 3.37
N LYS A 242 -3.65 -12.78 3.69
CA LYS A 242 -3.80 -13.39 5.02
C LYS A 242 -2.60 -13.13 5.93
N ALA A 243 -1.49 -12.64 5.39
CA ALA A 243 -0.23 -12.45 6.11
C ALA A 243 0.64 -11.33 5.48
N LEU A 244 0.15 -10.10 5.50
CA LEU A 244 0.83 -8.92 4.96
C LEU A 244 1.85 -8.34 5.96
N GLY A 245 2.93 -7.75 5.45
CA GLY A 245 3.90 -7.01 6.28
C GLY A 245 4.81 -7.90 7.13
N GLU A 246 5.66 -7.27 7.96
CA GLU A 246 6.52 -7.99 8.91
C GLU A 246 5.70 -8.71 10.00
N ASP A 247 4.60 -8.10 10.43
CA ASP A 247 3.74 -8.63 11.49
C ASP A 247 2.77 -9.72 11.02
N ARG A 248 2.79 -10.04 9.72
CA ARG A 248 1.96 -11.07 9.08
C ARG A 248 0.47 -10.89 9.37
N GLN A 249 0.00 -9.65 9.26
CA GLN A 249 -1.38 -9.30 9.56
C GLN A 249 -2.33 -9.70 8.42
N ARG A 250 -3.51 -10.16 8.81
CA ARG A 250 -4.56 -10.53 7.87
C ARG A 250 -5.35 -9.30 7.48
N GLN A 251 -5.45 -9.06 6.18
CA GLN A 251 -6.27 -7.99 5.60
C GLN A 251 -7.72 -8.46 5.36
N LEU A 252 -7.92 -9.71 4.93
CA LEU A 252 -9.26 -10.25 4.68
C LEU A 252 -10.17 -10.13 5.90
N GLN A 253 -11.40 -9.66 5.66
CA GLN A 253 -12.34 -9.46 6.73
C GLN A 253 -12.81 -10.80 7.33
N THR A 254 -12.83 -10.88 8.66
CA THR A 254 -13.38 -12.01 9.39
C THR A 254 -14.21 -11.55 10.58
N THR A 255 -15.32 -12.23 10.82
CA THR A 255 -16.13 -12.04 12.01
C THR A 255 -15.56 -12.86 13.16
N VAL A 256 -15.35 -12.23 14.31
CA VAL A 256 -14.89 -12.88 15.53
C VAL A 256 -16.01 -13.77 16.07
N PRO A 257 -15.77 -15.08 16.24
CA PRO A 257 -16.77 -16.00 16.77
C PRO A 257 -17.26 -15.56 18.15
N GLY A 258 -18.59 -15.47 18.31
CA GLY A 258 -19.23 -15.18 19.59
C GLY A 258 -19.37 -13.70 19.97
N SER A 259 -18.63 -12.77 19.34
CA SER A 259 -18.82 -11.32 19.54
C SER A 259 -19.52 -10.62 18.37
N GLY A 260 -19.44 -11.19 17.17
CA GLY A 260 -19.94 -10.52 15.95
C GLY A 260 -19.07 -9.35 15.48
N ALA A 261 -17.96 -9.07 16.16
CA ALA A 261 -17.02 -8.03 15.76
C ALA A 261 -16.33 -8.39 14.44
N ILE A 262 -16.15 -7.42 13.56
CA ILE A 262 -15.41 -7.58 12.30
C ILE A 262 -13.96 -7.17 12.54
N THR A 263 -13.03 -7.86 11.90
CA THR A 263 -11.59 -7.56 11.93
C THR A 263 -11.05 -7.67 10.51
N GLY A 264 -9.88 -7.07 10.26
CA GLY A 264 -9.33 -6.92 8.92
C GLY A 264 -9.63 -5.55 8.33
N SER A 265 -9.25 -5.38 7.07
CA SER A 265 -9.28 -4.11 6.36
C SER A 265 -10.68 -3.79 5.83
N ARG A 266 -11.11 -2.54 5.95
CA ARG A 266 -12.33 -2.02 5.27
C ARG A 266 -12.17 -1.91 3.75
N LEU A 267 -10.94 -2.00 3.26
CA LEU A 267 -10.60 -2.07 1.83
C LEU A 267 -10.48 -3.52 1.34
N ALA A 268 -10.65 -4.50 2.22
CA ALA A 268 -10.66 -5.92 1.89
C ALA A 268 -12.07 -6.47 1.77
N GLY A 269 -12.22 -7.53 0.97
CA GLY A 269 -13.43 -8.34 0.96
C GLY A 269 -13.50 -9.32 2.14
N GLN A 270 -14.73 -9.74 2.48
CA GLN A 270 -15.05 -10.87 3.35
C GLN A 270 -14.63 -12.22 2.76
N GLU A 271 -14.18 -13.16 3.60
CA GLU A 271 -13.95 -14.55 3.18
C GLU A 271 -15.25 -15.18 2.62
N GLY A 272 -15.23 -15.54 1.34
CA GLY A 272 -16.29 -16.31 0.68
C GLY A 272 -17.36 -15.49 -0.08
N ASN A 273 -17.42 -14.16 0.12
CA ASN A 273 -18.10 -13.19 -0.76
C ASN A 273 -17.91 -11.78 -0.15
N GLY A 274 -16.83 -11.10 -0.51
CA GLY A 274 -16.63 -9.72 -0.06
C GLY A 274 -17.75 -8.80 -0.53
N ASN A 275 -18.14 -7.85 0.32
CA ASN A 275 -19.01 -6.78 -0.11
C ASN A 275 -18.17 -5.79 -0.93
N ASP A 276 -17.98 -6.08 -2.22
CA ASP A 276 -17.26 -5.20 -3.13
C ASP A 276 -17.78 -3.74 -3.03
N VAL A 277 -19.06 -3.55 -2.70
CA VAL A 277 -19.67 -2.22 -2.46
C VAL A 277 -19.02 -1.49 -1.29
N GLU A 278 -18.75 -2.18 -0.16
CA GLU A 278 -18.08 -1.61 1.01
C GLU A 278 -16.69 -1.10 0.63
N GLN A 279 -15.89 -1.94 -0.05
CA GLN A 279 -14.58 -1.56 -0.54
C GLN A 279 -14.66 -0.31 -1.42
N ARG A 280 -15.64 -0.25 -2.35
CA ARG A 280 -15.78 0.90 -3.25
C ARG A 280 -16.17 2.17 -2.50
N ARG A 281 -17.02 2.06 -1.48
CA ARG A 281 -17.43 3.20 -0.63
C ARG A 281 -16.24 3.74 0.16
N TRP A 282 -15.49 2.88 0.84
CA TRP A 282 -14.29 3.31 1.59
C TRP A 282 -13.22 3.88 0.68
N LEU A 283 -12.99 3.28 -0.49
CA LEU A 283 -12.08 3.85 -1.47
C LEU A 283 -12.57 5.21 -1.98
N THR A 284 -13.89 5.41 -2.11
CA THR A 284 -14.44 6.71 -2.53
C THR A 284 -14.21 7.78 -1.48
N VAL A 285 -14.49 7.48 -0.21
CA VAL A 285 -14.22 8.39 0.91
C VAL A 285 -12.74 8.76 0.98
N LEU A 286 -11.84 7.78 0.76
CA LEU A 286 -10.39 8.01 0.74
C LEU A 286 -9.94 8.98 -0.36
N VAL A 287 -10.53 8.93 -1.55
CA VAL A 287 -10.13 9.77 -2.68
C VAL A 287 -10.96 11.04 -2.84
N ALA A 288 -12.06 11.19 -2.09
CA ALA A 288 -12.94 12.34 -2.14
C ALA A 288 -12.35 13.56 -1.42
N HIS A 289 -12.60 14.74 -1.96
CA HIS A 289 -12.24 16.00 -1.33
C HIS A 289 -13.28 16.36 -0.25
N PRO A 290 -12.89 16.60 1.01
CA PRO A 290 -13.84 16.78 2.11
C PRO A 290 -14.80 17.96 1.91
N ALA A 291 -14.31 19.10 1.41
CA ALA A 291 -15.16 20.27 1.15
C ALA A 291 -16.18 20.09 0.01
N PHE A 292 -16.08 19.04 -0.80
CA PHE A 292 -16.88 18.84 -2.01
C PHE A 292 -17.48 17.43 -2.08
N TYR A 293 -17.70 16.82 -0.93
CA TYR A 293 -18.29 15.50 -0.79
C TYR A 293 -19.46 15.56 0.17
N ASP A 294 -20.66 15.62 -0.39
CA ASP A 294 -21.94 15.69 0.33
C ASP A 294 -22.98 14.88 -0.46
N PRO A 295 -22.87 13.53 -0.43
CA PRO A 295 -23.79 12.69 -1.18
C PRO A 295 -25.20 12.79 -0.58
N PRO A 296 -26.24 13.08 -1.38
CA PRO A 296 -27.61 13.17 -0.87
C PRO A 296 -28.08 11.87 -0.22
N ASP A 297 -28.70 11.99 0.95
CA ASP A 297 -29.29 10.88 1.69
C ASP A 297 -30.32 10.11 0.85
N GLY A 298 -30.28 8.78 0.95
CA GLY A 298 -31.27 7.88 0.35
C GLY A 298 -31.06 7.54 -1.12
N ASP A 299 -30.05 8.10 -1.80
CA ASP A 299 -29.62 7.65 -3.12
C ASP A 299 -28.54 6.55 -2.98
N PRO A 300 -28.79 5.32 -3.46
CA PRO A 300 -27.90 4.18 -3.27
C PRO A 300 -26.55 4.30 -4.01
N VAL A 301 -26.41 5.22 -4.97
CA VAL A 301 -25.21 5.40 -5.81
C VAL A 301 -24.59 6.80 -5.70
N ALA A 302 -25.25 7.75 -5.03
CA ALA A 302 -24.76 9.12 -4.88
C ALA A 302 -23.37 9.22 -4.24
N TRP A 303 -23.03 8.29 -3.35
CA TRP A 303 -21.70 8.17 -2.73
C TRP A 303 -20.56 8.08 -3.75
N GLN A 304 -20.81 7.62 -4.98
CA GLN A 304 -19.78 7.52 -6.02
C GLN A 304 -19.36 8.89 -6.57
N TYR A 305 -20.13 9.96 -6.33
CA TYR A 305 -19.93 11.25 -6.97
C TYR A 305 -19.34 12.28 -6.00
N GLY A 306 -18.46 13.12 -6.54
CA GLY A 306 -17.79 14.17 -5.79
C GLY A 306 -16.58 14.71 -6.56
N THR A 307 -15.79 15.53 -5.88
CA THR A 307 -14.50 15.99 -6.42
C THR A 307 -13.38 15.15 -5.82
N ALA A 308 -12.41 14.73 -6.64
CA ALA A 308 -11.24 14.00 -6.15
C ALA A 308 -10.32 14.95 -5.36
N ARG A 309 -9.73 14.47 -4.27
CA ARG A 309 -8.78 15.23 -3.44
C ARG A 309 -7.44 15.47 -4.13
N GLY A 310 -7.07 14.60 -5.07
CA GLY A 310 -5.88 14.71 -5.91
C GLY A 310 -5.99 13.77 -7.11
N SER A 311 -4.96 13.69 -7.93
CA SER A 311 -4.89 12.75 -9.05
C SER A 311 -4.22 11.41 -8.71
N TYR A 312 -3.67 11.27 -7.50
CA TYR A 312 -3.28 9.97 -6.94
C TYR A 312 -3.31 10.01 -5.42
N MET A 313 -3.29 8.83 -4.83
CA MET A 313 -3.24 8.60 -3.40
C MET A 313 -2.16 7.57 -3.07
N LEU A 314 -1.49 7.80 -1.95
CA LEU A 314 -0.59 6.88 -1.29
C LEU A 314 -1.15 6.54 0.09
N LEU A 315 -1.08 5.26 0.45
CA LEU A 315 -1.63 4.73 1.70
C LEU A 315 -0.63 3.76 2.33
N SER A 316 -0.30 3.98 3.59
CA SER A 316 0.43 3.05 4.46
C SER A 316 -0.51 2.57 5.56
N ALA A 317 -0.48 1.26 5.83
CA ALA A 317 -1.28 0.59 6.84
C ALA A 317 -0.90 0.95 8.29
N GLY A 318 0.09 1.82 8.49
CA GLY A 318 0.45 2.29 9.82
C GLY A 318 1.01 1.19 10.74
N PRO A 319 0.91 1.40 12.07
CA PRO A 319 1.51 0.53 13.08
C PRO A 319 0.75 -0.78 13.31
N ASP A 320 -0.55 -0.85 13.00
CA ASP A 320 -1.33 -2.08 13.18
C ASP A 320 -1.19 -3.05 11.99
N GLY A 321 -0.67 -2.56 10.86
CA GLY A 321 -0.42 -3.31 9.65
C GLY A 321 -1.67 -3.73 8.89
N VAL A 322 -2.82 -3.10 9.15
CA VAL A 322 -4.10 -3.37 8.48
C VAL A 322 -4.67 -2.09 7.90
N PHE A 323 -4.82 -2.03 6.57
CA PHE A 323 -5.33 -0.83 5.92
C PHE A 323 -6.78 -0.51 6.33
N LEU A 324 -7.06 0.68 6.87
CA LEU A 324 -8.39 1.05 7.39
C LEU A 324 -9.02 -0.05 8.25
N SER A 325 -8.32 -0.45 9.30
CA SER A 325 -8.63 -1.58 10.18
C SER A 325 -9.98 -1.46 10.88
N HIS A 326 -10.86 -2.47 10.84
CA HIS A 326 -12.12 -2.46 11.62
C HIS A 326 -11.93 -2.24 13.15
N GLN A 327 -10.69 -2.23 13.63
CA GLN A 327 -10.30 -1.95 15.01
C GLN A 327 -9.72 -0.54 15.23
N ASP A 328 -9.90 0.37 14.28
CA ASP A 328 -9.54 1.78 14.40
C ASP A 328 -10.52 2.70 13.64
N GLY A 329 -10.25 4.01 13.70
CA GLY A 329 -11.06 5.06 13.06
C GLY A 329 -12.05 5.77 14.01
N PRO A 330 -13.11 6.41 13.48
CA PRO A 330 -14.09 7.14 14.27
C PRO A 330 -14.82 6.23 15.27
N LEU A 331 -15.12 6.77 16.45
CA LEU A 331 -15.85 6.06 17.50
C LEU A 331 -17.34 6.39 17.47
N THR A 332 -18.16 5.37 17.69
CA THR A 332 -19.61 5.55 17.87
C THR A 332 -19.91 6.18 19.24
N PRO A 333 -21.05 6.88 19.41
CA PRO A 333 -21.47 7.40 20.71
C PRO A 333 -21.65 6.33 21.79
N ALA A 334 -21.90 5.08 21.39
CA ALA A 334 -22.09 3.93 22.30
C ALA A 334 -20.77 3.26 22.71
N GLY A 335 -19.64 3.69 22.15
CA GLY A 335 -18.34 3.03 22.29
C GLY A 335 -18.13 1.93 21.26
N GLY A 336 -16.89 1.80 20.77
CA GLY A 336 -16.53 0.96 19.63
C GLY A 336 -16.36 1.78 18.35
N TYR A 337 -15.71 1.19 17.34
CA TYR A 337 -15.43 1.84 16.07
C TYR A 337 -16.64 1.81 15.14
N GLU A 338 -16.81 2.88 14.37
CA GLU A 338 -17.82 2.95 13.33
C GLU A 338 -17.52 1.90 12.26
N SER A 339 -18.49 1.04 12.02
CA SER A 339 -18.41 -0.03 11.04
C SER A 339 -19.30 0.23 9.84
N GLY A 340 -20.26 1.15 9.97
CA GLY A 340 -21.09 1.65 8.89
C GLY A 340 -20.36 2.66 8.02
N TRP A 341 -20.92 2.90 6.84
CA TRP A 341 -20.44 3.88 5.86
C TRP A 341 -21.40 5.07 5.71
N ASP A 342 -22.60 5.00 6.29
CA ASP A 342 -23.64 6.02 6.10
C ASP A 342 -23.31 7.32 6.84
N ASP A 343 -22.50 7.24 7.91
CA ASP A 343 -22.11 8.38 8.76
C ASP A 343 -20.63 8.78 8.60
N ILE A 344 -19.95 8.30 7.55
CA ILE A 344 -18.50 8.52 7.35
C ILE A 344 -18.26 9.58 6.27
N SER A 345 -17.51 10.62 6.63
CA SER A 345 -17.05 11.67 5.74
C SER A 345 -15.55 11.54 5.40
N PRO A 346 -15.04 12.18 4.33
CA PRO A 346 -13.62 12.17 4.02
C PRO A 346 -12.73 12.79 5.09
N ASP A 347 -13.27 13.64 5.97
CA ASP A 347 -12.55 14.20 7.13
C ASP A 347 -12.30 13.13 8.21
N ASP A 348 -13.13 12.08 8.27
CA ASP A 348 -12.99 11.01 9.26
C ASP A 348 -11.80 10.08 8.97
N ILE A 349 -11.22 10.15 7.76
CA ILE A 349 -10.01 9.40 7.39
C ILE A 349 -8.82 9.78 8.31
N GLU A 350 -8.77 11.01 8.82
CA GLU A 350 -7.71 11.45 9.74
C GLU A 350 -7.79 10.81 11.14
N LYS A 351 -8.89 10.09 11.44
CA LYS A 351 -9.09 9.39 12.72
C LYS A 351 -8.50 7.97 12.72
N PHE A 352 -8.08 7.49 11.55
CA PHE A 352 -7.38 6.22 11.39
C PHE A 352 -5.90 6.38 11.74
N ASP A 353 -5.23 5.29 12.08
CA ASP A 353 -3.79 5.30 12.33
C ASP A 353 -2.95 5.22 11.04
N ASP A 354 -3.59 4.85 9.92
CA ASP A 354 -3.08 4.85 8.55
C ASP A 354 -2.48 6.21 8.17
N VAL A 355 -1.45 6.18 7.31
CA VAL A 355 -0.87 7.40 6.73
C VAL A 355 -1.31 7.53 5.28
N VAL A 356 -2.11 8.56 5.00
CA VAL A 356 -2.63 8.85 3.66
C VAL A 356 -2.01 10.15 3.12
N ILE A 357 -1.53 10.12 1.88
CA ILE A 357 -1.09 11.32 1.15
C ILE A 357 -1.76 11.35 -0.21
N HIS A 358 -2.28 12.52 -0.58
CA HIS A 358 -2.80 12.81 -1.92
C HIS A 358 -1.85 13.75 -2.64
N GLY A 359 -1.74 13.59 -3.96
CA GLY A 359 -0.92 14.46 -4.79
C GLY A 359 -1.51 14.69 -6.18
N GLY A 360 -0.83 15.51 -6.97
CA GLY A 360 -1.25 15.80 -8.34
C GLY A 360 -2.32 16.88 -8.51
N SER A 361 -2.31 17.90 -7.64
CA SER A 361 -3.23 19.04 -7.65
C SER A 361 -2.87 20.15 -8.64
#